data_AF-A0A928X998-F1
#
_entry.id   AF-A0A928X998-F1
#
_cell.length_a   1.000
_cell.length_b   1.000
_cell.length_c   1.000
_cell.angle_alpha   90.00
_cell.angle_beta   90.00
_cell.angle_gamma   90.00
#
_symmetry.space_group_name_H-M   'P 1'
#
loop_
_entity.id
_entity.type
_entity.pdbx_description
1 polymer ?
#
loop_
_entity_poly.entity_id
_entity_poly.type
_entity_poly.pdbx_seq_one_letter_code
_entity_poly.pdbx_strand_id
1 'polypeptide(L)'
;MYSEVLHDNAGNIKACYCADTLPVETNAPMFRFSGVPDGLTHARLNIDTLTAMEIEAGCGTRAELDGSGNPVLVNVDRTRYIMENFAVDLEAGLAHEGLVLRGIRRKG
;
A
#
# COMPACT_ATOMS: atom_id res chain seq x y z
N MET A 1 -1.68 10.18 -2.89
CA MET A 1 -1.96 9.45 -1.63
C MET A 1 -0.66 8.83 -1.16
N TYR A 2 -0.39 8.77 0.15
CA TYR A 2 0.81 8.12 0.67
C TYR A 2 0.47 6.85 1.44
N SER A 3 1.34 5.86 1.32
CA SER A 3 1.32 4.67 2.17
C SER A 3 2.74 4.37 2.62
N GLU A 4 2.91 4.01 3.89
CA GLU A 4 4.17 3.43 4.36
C GLU A 4 4.06 1.91 4.37
N VAL A 5 5.10 1.26 3.88
CA VAL A 5 5.10 -0.18 3.66
C VAL A 5 6.38 -0.82 4.14
N LEU A 6 6.29 -2.06 4.58
CA LEU A 6 7.43 -2.96 4.70
C LEU A 6 7.41 -3.92 3.52
N HIS A 7 8.50 -4.03 2.78
CA HIS A 7 8.60 -4.91 1.61
C HIS A 7 9.86 -5.79 1.65
N ASP A 8 9.79 -6.94 1.01
CA ASP A 8 10.97 -7.80 0.80
C ASP A 8 11.84 -7.32 -0.37
N ASN A 9 12.96 -8.00 -0.61
CA ASN A 9 13.90 -7.68 -1.69
C ASN A 9 13.32 -7.85 -3.10
N ALA A 10 12.19 -8.52 -3.27
CA ALA A 10 11.47 -8.63 -4.54
C ALA A 10 10.40 -7.52 -4.71
N GLY A 11 10.25 -6.66 -3.72
CA GLY A 11 9.26 -5.58 -3.69
C GLY A 11 7.88 -6.05 -3.23
N ASN A 12 7.72 -7.30 -2.75
CA ASN A 12 6.43 -7.73 -2.23
C ASN A 12 6.15 -7.02 -0.91
N ILE A 13 5.02 -6.34 -0.85
CA ILE A 13 4.54 -5.66 0.34
C ILE A 13 4.12 -6.70 1.38
N LYS A 14 4.73 -6.66 2.56
CA LYS A 14 4.45 -7.55 3.71
C LYS A 14 3.61 -6.86 4.78
N ALA A 15 3.70 -5.55 4.86
CA ALA A 15 2.82 -4.72 5.66
C ALA A 15 2.55 -3.41 4.92
N CYS A 16 1.33 -2.91 5.01
CA CYS A 16 0.91 -1.66 4.40
C CYS A 16 0.10 -0.84 5.39
N TYR A 17 0.54 0.40 5.59
CA TYR A 17 -0.06 1.38 6.48
C TYR A 17 -0.48 2.56 5.62
N CYS A 18 -1.73 2.51 5.16
CA CYS A 18 -2.36 3.64 4.50
C CYS A 18 -2.76 4.66 5.56
N ALA A 19 -2.48 5.93 5.31
CA ALA A 19 -3.14 6.99 6.06
C ALA A 19 -3.66 8.04 5.08
N ASP A 20 -4.88 8.49 5.31
CA ASP A 20 -5.52 9.56 4.55
C ASP A 20 -5.09 10.95 5.10
N THR A 21 -3.90 11.02 5.69
CA THR A 21 -3.30 12.25 6.21
C THR A 21 -1.99 12.54 5.49
N LEU A 22 -1.66 13.83 5.37
CA LEU A 22 -0.39 14.26 4.84
C LEU A 22 0.66 14.22 5.97
N PRO A 23 1.92 13.88 5.65
CA PRO A 23 2.99 14.04 6.61
C PRO A 23 3.15 15.54 6.95
N VAL A 24 3.52 15.85 8.19
CA VAL A 24 3.71 17.24 8.66
C VAL A 24 4.77 17.98 7.84
N GLU A 25 5.76 17.23 7.33
CA GLU A 25 6.83 17.68 6.45
C GLU A 25 7.12 16.59 5.42
N THR A 26 7.65 16.95 4.25
CA THR A 26 7.90 16.02 3.13
C THR A 26 8.72 14.78 3.54
N ASN A 27 9.65 14.95 4.46
CA ASN A 27 10.60 13.94 4.97
C ASN A 27 10.15 13.27 6.28
N ALA A 28 9.15 13.80 6.98
CA ALA A 28 8.72 13.22 8.26
C ALA A 28 8.02 11.88 8.01
N PRO A 29 8.44 10.76 8.64
CA PRO A 29 7.74 9.49 8.54
C PRO A 29 6.32 9.63 9.12
N MET A 30 5.35 8.99 8.47
CA MET A 30 3.97 8.92 8.96
C MET A 30 3.90 7.99 10.16
N PHE A 31 4.68 6.91 10.12
CA PHE A 31 4.81 5.96 11.21
C PHE A 31 6.28 5.78 11.59
N ARG A 32 6.56 5.80 12.89
CA ARG A 32 7.87 5.43 13.41
C ARG A 32 7.86 3.96 13.80
N PHE A 33 8.67 3.16 13.11
CA PHE A 33 8.89 1.76 13.45
C PHE A 33 10.03 1.69 14.48
N SER A 34 9.79 1.06 15.63
CA SER A 34 10.82 0.81 16.67
C SER A 34 11.81 -0.30 16.29
N GLY A 35 11.59 -0.94 15.14
CA GLY A 35 12.48 -1.90 14.49
C GLY A 35 11.83 -2.38 13.19
N VAL A 36 12.63 -2.53 12.13
CA VAL A 36 12.20 -3.18 10.89
C VAL A 36 12.68 -4.64 10.96
N PRO A 37 11.80 -5.64 10.80
CA PRO A 37 12.21 -7.05 10.81
C PRO A 37 13.26 -7.37 9.75
N ASP A 38 14.16 -8.31 10.06
CA ASP A 38 15.20 -8.75 9.13
C ASP A 38 14.63 -9.22 7.80
N GLY A 39 15.28 -8.80 6.71
CA GLY A 39 14.84 -9.11 5.34
C GLY A 39 13.72 -8.21 4.81
N LEU A 40 13.23 -7.25 5.61
CA LEU A 40 12.28 -6.23 5.18
C LEU A 40 12.93 -4.85 5.10
N THR A 41 12.41 -4.03 4.19
CA THR A 41 12.79 -2.63 4.02
C THR A 41 11.56 -1.74 4.17
N HIS A 42 11.71 -0.62 4.87
CA HIS A 42 10.68 0.41 4.96
C HIS A 42 10.76 1.35 3.75
N ALA A 43 9.63 1.58 3.10
CA ALA A 43 9.50 2.57 2.04
C ALA A 43 8.20 3.37 2.19
N ARG A 44 8.20 4.59 1.66
CA ARG A 44 6.99 5.36 1.41
C ARG A 44 6.62 5.24 -0.07
N LEU A 45 5.38 4.84 -0.33
CA LEU A 45 4.79 4.83 -1.65
C LEU A 45 4.13 6.17 -1.94
N ASN A 46 4.51 6.78 -3.06
CA ASN A 46 3.73 7.86 -3.66
C ASN A 46 2.73 7.25 -4.64
N ILE A 47 1.47 7.19 -4.22
CA ILE A 47 0.38 6.60 -5.01
C ILE A 47 -0.30 7.75 -5.78
N ASP A 48 -0.20 7.68 -7.11
CA ASP A 48 -0.87 8.62 -8.01
C ASP A 48 -2.40 8.49 -7.93
N THR A 49 -3.11 9.47 -8.49
CA THR A 49 -4.57 9.54 -8.41
C THR A 49 -5.27 8.35 -9.06
N LEU A 50 -4.78 7.85 -10.20
CA LEU A 50 -5.42 6.73 -10.90
C LEU A 50 -5.27 5.44 -10.09
N THR A 51 -4.06 5.18 -9.60
CA THR A 51 -3.79 4.01 -8.75
C THR A 51 -4.59 4.10 -7.44
N ALA A 52 -4.69 5.29 -6.84
CA ALA A 52 -5.49 5.49 -5.63
C ALA A 52 -6.98 5.17 -5.88
N MET A 53 -7.56 5.66 -6.99
CA MET A 53 -8.94 5.37 -7.36
C MET A 53 -9.18 3.87 -7.59
N GLU A 54 -8.21 3.18 -8.19
CA GLU A 54 -8.28 1.73 -8.38
C GLU A 54 -8.33 0.99 -7.05
N ILE A 55 -7.46 1.37 -6.11
CA ILE A 55 -7.44 0.78 -4.77
C ILE A 55 -8.79 1.01 -4.07
N GLU A 56 -9.32 2.24 -4.08
CA GLU A 56 -10.63 2.54 -3.48
C GLU A 56 -11.77 1.77 -4.12
N ALA A 57 -11.77 1.59 -5.44
CA ALA A 57 -12.79 0.80 -6.14
C ALA A 57 -12.66 -0.71 -5.88
N GLY A 58 -11.44 -1.20 -5.68
CA GLY A 58 -11.14 -2.61 -5.45
C GLY A 58 -11.36 -3.08 -4.01
N CYS A 59 -11.28 -2.15 -3.03
CA CYS A 59 -11.44 -2.43 -1.62
C CYS A 59 -12.76 -1.88 -1.03
N GLY A 60 -12.99 -2.12 0.26
CA GLY A 60 -14.18 -1.66 0.98
C GLY A 60 -15.37 -2.61 0.91
N THR A 61 -16.49 -2.15 1.45
CA THR A 61 -17.73 -2.92 1.53
C THR A 61 -18.58 -2.71 0.27
N ARG A 62 -18.97 -3.81 -0.38
CA ARG A 62 -19.86 -3.80 -1.55
C ARG A 62 -20.88 -4.93 -1.50
N ALA A 63 -21.97 -4.78 -2.24
CA ALA A 63 -22.97 -5.82 -2.42
C ALA A 63 -22.60 -6.69 -3.62
N GLU A 64 -22.61 -8.01 -3.44
CA GLU A 64 -22.43 -9.01 -4.49
C GLU A 64 -23.58 -10.03 -4.42
N LEU A 65 -23.75 -10.85 -5.46
CA LEU A 65 -24.65 -11.99 -5.40
C LEU A 65 -23.85 -13.25 -5.04
N ASP A 66 -24.35 -14.03 -4.08
CA ASP A 66 -23.78 -15.34 -3.80
C ASP A 66 -24.06 -16.34 -4.95
N GLY A 67 -23.52 -17.56 -4.84
CA GLY A 67 -23.74 -18.62 -5.83
C GLY A 67 -25.21 -19.07 -5.98
N SER A 68 -26.11 -18.61 -5.11
CA SER A 68 -27.55 -18.87 -5.15
C SER A 68 -28.37 -17.64 -5.61
N GLY A 69 -27.71 -16.53 -5.94
CA GLY A 69 -28.36 -15.29 -6.38
C GLY A 69 -28.89 -14.39 -5.26
N ASN A 70 -28.51 -14.64 -4.00
CA ASN A 70 -28.90 -13.77 -2.89
C ASN A 70 -27.89 -12.62 -2.72
N PRO A 71 -28.35 -11.40 -2.37
CA PRO A 71 -27.44 -10.30 -2.06
C PRO A 71 -26.67 -10.58 -0.77
N VAL A 72 -25.34 -10.46 -0.85
CA VAL A 72 -24.42 -10.56 0.28
C VAL A 72 -23.51 -9.34 0.32
N LEU A 73 -23.10 -8.93 1.53
CA LEU A 73 -22.08 -7.89 1.69
C LEU A 73 -20.70 -8.52 1.74
N VAL A 74 -19.82 -8.09 0.85
CA VAL A 74 -18.41 -8.47 0.82
C VAL A 74 -17.60 -7.26 1.25
N ASN A 75 -16.70 -7.45 2.21
CA ASN A 75 -15.77 -6.42 2.63
C ASN A 75 -14.35 -6.85 2.26
N VAL A 76 -13.73 -6.10 1.35
CA VAL A 76 -12.34 -6.34 0.95
C VAL A 76 -11.46 -5.37 1.73
N ASP A 77 -10.63 -5.92 2.62
CA ASP A 77 -9.67 -5.12 3.36
C ASP A 77 -8.66 -4.44 2.41
N ARG A 78 -8.44 -3.14 2.63
CA ARG A 78 -7.58 -2.32 1.77
C ARG A 78 -6.13 -2.76 1.80
N THR A 79 -5.59 -3.02 2.99
CA THR A 79 -4.21 -3.48 3.17
C THR A 79 -4.02 -4.80 2.44
N ARG A 80 -4.96 -5.74 2.60
CA ARG A 80 -4.98 -7.00 1.87
C ARG A 80 -5.02 -6.79 0.35
N TYR A 81 -5.92 -5.95 -0.15
CA TYR A 81 -6.04 -5.65 -1.57
C TYR A 81 -4.71 -5.14 -2.15
N ILE A 82 -4.08 -4.18 -1.48
CA ILE A 82 -2.78 -3.63 -1.89
C ILE A 82 -1.71 -4.72 -1.89
N MET A 83 -1.61 -5.49 -0.80
CA MET A 83 -0.62 -6.56 -0.67
C MET A 83 -0.79 -7.66 -1.70
N GLU A 84 -2.02 -7.98 -2.12
CA GLU A 84 -2.30 -8.99 -3.13
C GLU A 84 -2.03 -8.49 -4.55
N ASN A 85 -2.35 -7.23 -4.86
CA ASN A 85 -2.37 -6.71 -6.23
C ASN A 85 -1.14 -5.84 -6.60
N PHE A 86 -0.38 -5.36 -5.63
CA PHE A 86 0.70 -4.39 -5.87
C PHE A 86 2.02 -4.76 -5.20
N ALA A 87 3.09 -4.22 -5.76
CA ALA A 87 4.46 -4.32 -5.27
C ALA A 87 5.10 -2.93 -5.24
N VAL A 88 6.15 -2.80 -4.43
CA VAL A 88 7.05 -1.65 -4.50
C VAL A 88 7.78 -1.68 -5.83
N ASP A 89 7.82 -0.54 -6.51
CA ASP A 89 8.70 -0.34 -7.66
C ASP A 89 10.12 -0.11 -7.14
N LEU A 90 11.00 -1.09 -7.36
CA LEU A 90 12.39 -1.04 -6.92
C LEU A 90 13.29 -0.25 -7.87
N GLU A 91 12.83 0.03 -9.09
CA GLU A 91 13.57 0.77 -10.12
C GLU A 91 13.36 2.29 -9.97
N ALA A 92 12.17 2.70 -9.53
CA ALA A 92 11.88 4.08 -9.16
C ALA A 92 12.23 4.33 -7.69
N GLY A 93 13.17 5.24 -7.40
CA GLY A 93 13.45 5.60 -6.01
C GLY A 93 14.28 6.87 -5.82
N LEU A 94 13.91 7.64 -4.80
CA LEU A 94 14.74 8.69 -4.22
C LEU A 94 14.94 8.35 -2.74
N ALA A 95 16.19 8.11 -2.34
CA ALA A 95 16.54 8.01 -0.94
C ALA A 95 16.80 9.42 -0.41
N HIS A 96 16.08 9.83 0.63
CA HIS A 96 16.29 11.12 1.27
C HIS A 96 16.13 10.98 2.79
N GLU A 97 17.20 11.31 3.53
CA GLU A 97 17.21 11.37 5.00
C GLU A 97 16.70 10.09 5.73
N GLY A 98 17.05 8.91 5.22
CA GLY A 98 16.72 7.63 5.85
C GLY A 98 15.32 7.08 5.52
N LEU A 99 14.53 7.80 4.72
CA LEU A 99 13.31 7.29 4.10
C LEU A 99 13.55 7.08 2.60
N VAL A 100 13.08 5.94 2.08
CA VAL A 100 13.12 5.68 0.64
C VAL A 100 11.74 5.95 0.06
N LEU A 101 11.62 6.98 -0.78
CA LEU A 101 10.42 7.24 -1.55
C LEU A 101 10.45 6.34 -2.80
N ARG A 102 9.40 5.54 -2.98
CA ARG A 102 9.28 4.55 -4.06
C ARG A 102 7.97 4.71 -4.83
N GLY A 103 7.99 4.26 -6.07
CA GLY A 103 6.77 4.03 -6.84
C GLY A 103 6.03 2.78 -6.39
N ILE A 104 4.79 2.64 -6.83
CA ILE A 104 3.98 1.44 -6.70
C ILE A 104 3.75 0.85 -8.09
N ARG A 105 3.78 -0.48 -8.22
CA ARG A 105 3.51 -1.19 -9.48
C ARG A 105 2.51 -2.31 -9.28
N ARG A 106 1.72 -2.61 -10.31
CA ARG A 106 0.79 -3.74 -10.31
C ARG A 106 1.54 -5.06 -10.44
N LYS A 107 1.10 -6.10 -9.73
CA LYS A 107 1.56 -7.47 -9.95
C LYS A 107 0.88 -8.02 -11.21
N GLY A 108 1.66 -8.71 -12.04
CA GLY A 108 1.15 -9.47 -13.18
C GLY A 108 0.37 -10.70 -12.75
#